data_AF-A0A286NW57-F1
#
_entry.id   AF-A0A286NW57-F1
#
_cell.length_a   1.000
_cell.length_b   1.000
_cell.length_c   1.000
_cell.angle_alpha   90.00
_cell.angle_beta   90.00
_cell.angle_gamma   90.00
#
_symmetry.space_group_name_H-M   'P 1'
#
loop_
_entity.id
_entity.type
_entity.pdbx_description
1 polymer ?
#
loop_
_entity_poly.entity_id
_entity_poly.type
_entity_poly.pdbx_seq_one_letter_code
_entity_poly.pdbx_strand_id
1 'polypeptide(L)'
;MSRLRGGAVWGLGVLLLSADAGAREVVMQFRTQEDPASPPDPAVCAAAPFEVNVKLGGSVYVPRHDPGDGKVVSTGDRRVGSATACIQVTDTAFPAGQQLNVYMRYNLPEGAFTARGTCTLVSNDVPAAGLVLAGCAMRLVEVPKGFVGGTVSSTSVFNPRKLPGYATGSFYTLYAYREDPPRDAGKAQKAQGAAATGQAKP
;
A
#
# COMPACT_ATOMS: atom_id res chain seq x y z
N MET A 1 48.24 -42.14 42.06
CA MET A 1 48.45 -40.93 41.22
C MET A 1 47.94 -41.32 39.83
N SER A 2 46.94 -40.76 39.17
CA SER A 2 46.48 -39.37 39.07
C SER A 2 44.99 -39.34 38.69
N ARG A 3 44.29 -38.25 39.02
CA ARG A 3 42.86 -37.99 38.77
C ARG A 3 42.65 -37.37 37.38
N LEU A 4 41.49 -37.61 36.76
CA LEU A 4 40.83 -36.73 35.76
C LEU A 4 39.31 -36.95 35.92
N ARG A 5 38.52 -36.10 36.61
CA ARG A 5 37.89 -34.83 36.16
C ARG A 5 37.48 -34.91 34.68
N GLY A 6 36.21 -34.92 34.28
CA GLY A 6 35.02 -34.24 34.81
C GLY A 6 34.74 -33.03 33.92
N GLY A 7 33.70 -33.10 33.08
CA GLY A 7 33.31 -32.00 32.19
C GLY A 7 31.91 -32.23 31.61
N ALA A 8 30.88 -31.79 32.33
CA ALA A 8 29.52 -31.72 31.85
C ALA A 8 29.35 -30.41 31.05
N VAL A 9 29.12 -30.54 29.74
CA VAL A 9 28.78 -29.41 28.86
C VAL A 9 27.29 -29.11 29.03
N TRP A 10 26.97 -28.03 29.73
CA TRP A 10 25.62 -27.46 29.77
C TRP A 10 25.37 -26.73 28.46
N GLY A 11 24.57 -27.35 27.58
CA GLY A 11 24.06 -26.68 26.38
C GLY A 11 22.95 -25.69 26.75
N LEU A 12 23.21 -24.39 26.62
CA LEU A 12 22.15 -23.39 26.55
C LEU A 12 21.40 -23.55 25.22
N GLY A 13 20.22 -24.16 25.25
CA GLY A 13 19.26 -24.11 24.16
C GLY A 13 18.63 -22.72 24.09
N VAL A 14 19.01 -21.93 23.09
CA VAL A 14 18.28 -20.70 22.73
C VAL A 14 16.98 -21.14 22.03
N LEU A 15 15.86 -21.06 22.75
CA LEU A 15 14.53 -21.17 22.16
C LEU A 15 14.28 -19.91 21.32
N LEU A 16 14.44 -20.04 20.01
CA LEU A 16 13.93 -19.08 19.03
C LEU A 16 12.39 -19.16 19.07
N LEU A 17 11.77 -18.34 19.91
CA LEU A 17 10.34 -18.07 19.86
C LEU A 17 10.08 -17.33 18.54
N SER A 18 9.65 -18.07 17.52
CA SER A 18 9.01 -17.49 16.34
C SER A 18 7.77 -16.75 16.82
N ALA A 19 7.87 -15.43 16.97
CA ALA A 19 6.70 -14.59 17.10
C ALA A 19 5.98 -14.66 15.75
N ASP A 20 4.90 -15.45 15.68
CA ASP A 20 3.91 -15.30 14.63
C ASP A 20 3.38 -13.87 14.73
N ALA A 21 3.95 -12.97 13.94
CA ALA A 21 3.39 -11.66 13.70
C ALA A 21 2.09 -11.88 12.93
N GLY A 22 1.00 -12.11 13.66
CA GLY A 22 -0.36 -12.17 13.14
C GLY A 22 -0.72 -10.80 12.59
N ALA A 23 -0.40 -10.55 11.33
CA ALA A 23 -0.84 -9.37 10.62
C ALA A 23 -1.72 -9.81 9.45
N ARG A 24 -2.99 -9.38 9.46
CA ARG A 24 -3.94 -9.75 8.42
C ARG A 24 -3.74 -8.87 7.19
N GLU A 25 -3.59 -9.50 6.04
CA GLU A 25 -3.50 -8.83 4.74
C GLU A 25 -4.84 -8.20 4.32
N VAL A 26 -4.76 -7.00 3.75
CA VAL A 26 -5.86 -6.26 3.14
C VAL A 26 -5.37 -5.69 1.81
N VAL A 27 -6.09 -6.02 0.73
CA VAL A 27 -5.82 -5.51 -0.61
C VAL A 27 -7.01 -4.70 -1.09
N MET A 28 -6.76 -3.47 -1.51
CA MET A 28 -7.77 -2.55 -2.05
C MET A 28 -7.38 -2.13 -3.46
N GLN A 29 -8.32 -2.24 -4.38
CA GLN A 29 -8.17 -1.73 -5.74
C GLN A 29 -9.13 -0.56 -5.96
N PHE A 30 -8.59 0.56 -6.42
CA PHE A 30 -9.37 1.76 -6.65
C PHE A 30 -8.80 2.57 -7.82
N ARG A 31 -9.62 3.47 -8.35
CA ARG A 31 -9.24 4.41 -9.39
C ARG A 31 -9.24 5.82 -8.82
N THR A 32 -8.26 6.63 -9.17
CA THR A 32 -8.36 8.09 -9.02
C THR A 32 -8.61 8.74 -10.37
N GLN A 33 -9.26 9.89 -10.34
CA GLN A 33 -9.36 10.79 -11.48
C GLN A 33 -9.21 12.22 -10.97
N GLU A 34 -8.43 13.04 -11.69
CA GLU A 34 -8.34 14.47 -11.41
C GLU A 34 -9.74 15.09 -11.45
N ASP A 35 -10.07 15.84 -10.39
CA ASP A 35 -11.41 16.35 -10.15
C ASP A 35 -11.31 17.74 -9.51
N PRO A 36 -11.74 18.81 -10.21
CA PRO A 36 -11.75 20.16 -9.66
C PRO A 36 -12.58 20.31 -8.38
N ALA A 37 -13.58 19.46 -8.15
CA ALA A 37 -14.37 19.44 -6.92
C ALA A 37 -13.63 18.78 -5.73
N SER A 38 -12.43 18.25 -5.98
CA SER A 38 -11.55 17.62 -4.99
C SER A 38 -10.13 18.17 -5.14
N PRO A 39 -9.90 19.46 -4.84
CA PRO A 39 -8.60 20.09 -5.04
C PRO A 39 -7.51 19.44 -4.17
N PRO A 40 -6.22 19.57 -4.57
CA PRO A 40 -5.12 19.03 -3.78
C PRO A 40 -5.05 19.72 -2.42
N ASP A 41 -4.84 18.94 -1.36
CA ASP A 41 -4.61 19.46 -0.01
C ASP A 41 -3.20 20.08 0.09
N PRO A 42 -3.08 21.41 0.35
CA PRO A 42 -1.78 22.07 0.46
C PRO A 42 -0.92 21.52 1.59
N ALA A 43 -1.52 21.08 2.70
CA ALA A 43 -0.78 20.56 3.85
C ALA A 43 -0.12 19.21 3.52
N VAL A 44 -0.79 18.38 2.73
CA VAL A 44 -0.22 17.12 2.23
C VAL A 44 1.01 17.39 1.37
N CYS A 45 0.93 18.36 0.43
CA CYS A 45 2.08 18.67 -0.41
C CYS A 45 3.21 19.41 0.32
N ALA A 46 2.90 20.15 1.38
CA ALA A 46 3.93 20.76 2.23
C ALA A 46 4.72 19.70 3.04
N ALA A 47 4.11 18.55 3.33
CA ALA A 47 4.78 17.43 4.01
C ALA A 47 5.66 16.57 3.08
N ALA A 48 5.62 16.82 1.77
CA ALA A 48 6.45 16.10 0.81
C ALA A 48 7.94 16.39 1.06
N PRO A 49 8.81 15.36 1.13
CA PRO A 49 10.23 15.53 1.46
C PRO A 49 11.07 15.88 0.22
N PHE A 50 10.51 16.67 -0.69
CA PHE A 50 11.10 17.13 -1.94
C PHE A 50 10.35 18.36 -2.44
N GLU A 51 10.95 19.12 -3.35
CA GLU A 51 10.33 20.28 -3.99
C GLU A 51 9.17 19.86 -4.91
N VAL A 52 7.93 20.19 -4.52
CA VAL A 52 6.72 19.85 -5.27
C VAL A 52 6.45 20.94 -6.31
N ASN A 53 6.44 20.56 -7.59
CA ASN A 53 6.08 21.46 -8.69
C ASN A 53 4.82 21.04 -9.45
N VAL A 54 4.27 19.85 -9.16
CA VAL A 54 2.96 19.41 -9.65
C VAL A 54 2.11 18.96 -8.48
N LYS A 55 0.89 19.50 -8.38
CA LYS A 55 -0.09 19.21 -7.33
C LYS A 55 -1.40 18.82 -7.99
N LEU A 56 -1.88 17.61 -7.73
CA LEU A 56 -3.10 17.08 -8.32
C LEU A 56 -4.07 16.68 -7.22
N GLY A 57 -5.30 17.18 -7.34
CA GLY A 57 -6.43 16.77 -6.53
C GLY A 57 -7.32 15.83 -7.33
N GLY A 58 -7.87 14.81 -6.69
CA GLY A 58 -8.71 13.84 -7.38
C GLY A 58 -9.79 13.21 -6.53
N SER A 59 -10.79 12.67 -7.21
CA SER A 59 -11.80 11.81 -6.62
C SER A 59 -11.37 10.34 -6.70
N VAL A 60 -11.74 9.56 -5.69
CA VAL A 60 -11.49 8.11 -5.64
C VAL A 60 -12.78 7.35 -5.96
N TYR A 61 -12.65 6.31 -6.78
CA TYR A 61 -13.73 5.46 -7.26
C TYR A 61 -13.35 3.98 -7.13
N VAL A 62 -14.35 3.11 -7.01
CA VAL A 62 -14.15 1.65 -7.01
C VAL A 62 -14.52 1.10 -8.39
N PRO A 63 -13.55 0.63 -9.18
CA PRO A 63 -13.84 0.03 -10.47
C PRO A 63 -14.54 -1.32 -10.31
N ARG A 64 -15.48 -1.61 -11.22
CA ARG A 64 -16.06 -2.94 -11.39
C ARG A 64 -15.40 -3.65 -12.56
N HIS A 65 -15.12 -4.93 -12.37
CA HIS A 65 -14.44 -5.76 -13.37
C HIS A 65 -15.36 -6.88 -13.84
N ASP A 66 -15.25 -7.25 -15.11
CA ASP A 66 -15.88 -8.45 -15.64
C ASP A 66 -15.18 -9.70 -15.07
N PRO A 67 -15.91 -10.67 -14.50
CA PRO A 67 -15.30 -11.86 -13.91
C PRO A 67 -14.76 -12.85 -14.95
N GLY A 68 -15.17 -12.75 -16.22
CA GLY A 68 -14.75 -13.65 -17.30
C GLY A 68 -13.42 -13.24 -17.94
N ASP A 69 -13.13 -11.94 -18.03
CA ASP A 69 -11.88 -11.46 -18.66
C ASP A 69 -11.09 -10.41 -17.86
N GLY A 70 -11.60 -9.97 -16.71
CA GLY A 70 -10.93 -9.02 -15.83
C GLY A 70 -10.92 -7.57 -16.32
N LYS A 71 -11.62 -7.24 -17.43
CA LYS A 71 -11.68 -5.86 -17.90
C LYS A 71 -12.51 -4.99 -16.97
N VAL A 72 -12.11 -3.71 -16.84
CA VAL A 72 -12.92 -2.71 -16.15
C VAL A 72 -14.18 -2.43 -16.98
N VAL A 73 -15.36 -2.73 -16.43
CA VAL A 73 -16.67 -2.50 -17.06
C VAL A 73 -17.38 -1.26 -16.53
N SER A 74 -16.97 -0.77 -15.35
CA SER A 74 -17.34 0.55 -14.83
C SER A 74 -16.14 1.10 -14.09
N THR A 75 -15.79 2.36 -14.35
CA THR A 75 -14.68 3.04 -13.67
C THR A 75 -15.09 3.58 -12.29
N GLY A 76 -16.32 3.26 -11.85
CA GLY A 76 -16.90 3.56 -10.55
C GLY A 76 -17.95 4.66 -10.64
N ASP A 77 -19.23 4.26 -10.52
CA ASP A 77 -20.39 5.15 -10.70
C ASP A 77 -20.59 6.11 -9.50
N ARG A 78 -19.92 5.82 -8.37
CA ARG A 78 -19.98 6.61 -7.14
C ARG A 78 -18.57 6.88 -6.62
N ARG A 79 -18.32 8.15 -6.30
CA ARG A 79 -17.14 8.60 -5.56
C ARG A 79 -17.16 8.00 -4.15
N VAL A 80 -16.06 7.38 -3.74
CA VAL A 80 -15.87 6.79 -2.40
C VAL A 80 -14.86 7.54 -1.54
N GLY A 81 -14.13 8.50 -2.12
CA GLY A 81 -13.06 9.21 -1.41
C GLY A 81 -12.46 10.36 -2.20
N SER A 82 -11.30 10.82 -1.74
CA SER A 82 -10.47 11.82 -2.42
C SER A 82 -9.00 11.44 -2.35
N ALA A 83 -8.20 12.02 -3.24
CA ALA A 83 -6.77 11.86 -3.26
C ALA A 83 -6.06 13.20 -3.49
N THR A 84 -4.86 13.31 -2.95
CA THR A 84 -3.91 14.38 -3.27
C THR A 84 -2.60 13.72 -3.71
N ALA A 85 -2.08 14.14 -4.86
CA ALA A 85 -0.78 13.72 -5.35
C ALA A 85 0.14 14.95 -5.50
N CYS A 86 1.34 14.82 -4.94
CA CYS A 86 2.38 15.84 -4.94
C CYS A 86 3.60 15.23 -5.63
N ILE A 87 4.05 15.84 -6.71
CA ILE A 87 5.00 15.24 -7.65
C ILE A 87 6.13 16.23 -7.91
N GLN A 88 7.35 15.70 -7.98
CA GLN A 88 8.51 16.43 -8.49
C GLN A 88 8.81 15.99 -9.92
N VAL A 89 8.53 16.88 -10.86
CA VAL A 89 8.91 16.73 -12.27
C VAL A 89 10.24 17.42 -12.51
N THR A 90 11.26 16.66 -12.90
CA THR A 90 12.62 17.19 -13.14
C THR A 90 12.88 17.54 -14.60
N ASP A 91 12.17 16.91 -15.52
CA ASP A 91 12.22 17.12 -16.96
C ASP A 91 10.78 17.11 -17.49
N THR A 92 10.36 18.22 -18.10
CA THR A 92 9.02 18.41 -18.65
C THR A 92 8.86 17.90 -20.08
N ALA A 93 9.92 17.35 -20.68
CA ALA A 93 9.81 16.56 -21.90
C ALA A 93 9.22 15.16 -21.63
N PHE A 94 9.20 14.73 -20.36
CA PHE A 94 8.67 13.45 -19.93
C PHE A 94 9.28 12.23 -20.66
N PRO A 95 10.61 12.12 -20.80
CA PRO A 95 11.20 10.98 -21.49
C PRO A 95 10.90 9.66 -20.77
N ALA A 96 10.70 8.59 -21.55
CA ALA A 96 10.55 7.25 -21.00
C ALA A 96 11.76 6.88 -20.12
N GLY A 97 11.50 6.20 -18.99
CA GLY A 97 12.49 5.85 -17.99
C GLY A 97 12.76 6.94 -16.93
N GLN A 98 12.29 8.17 -17.12
CA GLN A 98 12.40 9.21 -16.10
C GLN A 98 11.70 8.76 -14.80
N GLN A 99 12.37 8.97 -13.67
CA GLN A 99 11.79 8.74 -12.35
C GLN A 99 11.32 10.06 -11.74
N LEU A 100 10.08 10.06 -11.24
CA LEU A 100 9.46 11.18 -10.55
C LEU A 100 9.30 10.84 -9.08
N ASN A 101 9.73 11.72 -8.18
CA ASN A 101 9.41 11.57 -6.76
C ASN A 101 7.93 11.86 -6.54
N VAL A 102 7.26 11.00 -5.79
CA VAL A 102 5.83 11.13 -5.49
C VAL A 102 5.54 10.99 -4.00
N TYR A 103 4.60 11.80 -3.55
CA TYR A 103 4.02 11.78 -2.22
C TYR A 103 2.52 11.92 -2.39
N MET A 104 1.76 10.93 -1.91
CA MET A 104 0.33 10.83 -2.17
C MET A 104 -0.43 10.58 -0.88
N ARG A 105 -1.62 11.16 -0.76
CA ARG A 105 -2.59 10.82 0.28
C ARG A 105 -3.89 10.37 -0.35
N TYR A 106 -4.42 9.25 0.15
CA TYR A 106 -5.71 8.70 -0.22
C TYR A 106 -6.62 8.75 1.00
N ASN A 107 -7.76 9.43 0.88
CA ASN A 107 -8.82 9.39 1.89
C ASN A 107 -9.84 8.34 1.44
N LEU A 108 -9.72 7.13 1.99
CA LEU A 108 -10.57 5.99 1.70
C LEU A 108 -11.61 5.79 2.83
N PRO A 109 -12.65 4.98 2.62
CA PRO A 109 -13.61 4.62 3.69
C PRO A 109 -12.96 4.05 4.95
N GLU A 110 -11.85 3.33 4.79
CA GLU A 110 -11.04 2.73 5.86
C GLU A 110 -10.19 3.76 6.63
N GLY A 111 -10.07 4.97 6.09
CA GLY A 111 -9.27 6.06 6.63
C GLY A 111 -8.26 6.60 5.63
N ALA A 112 -7.38 7.46 6.12
CA ALA A 112 -6.39 8.10 5.29
C ALA A 112 -5.07 7.33 5.26
N PHE A 113 -4.57 7.07 4.06
CA PHE A 113 -3.29 6.44 3.80
C PHE A 113 -2.38 7.45 3.10
N THR A 114 -1.18 7.66 3.64
CA THR A 114 -0.15 8.48 3.01
C THR A 114 0.96 7.57 2.51
N ALA A 115 1.37 7.76 1.25
CA ALA A 115 2.37 6.95 0.57
C ALA A 115 3.48 7.82 -0.02
N ARG A 116 4.70 7.29 -0.06
CA ARG A 116 5.87 7.92 -0.68
C ARG A 116 6.61 6.90 -1.55
N GLY A 117 7.08 7.35 -2.70
CA GLY A 117 7.93 6.52 -3.56
C GLY A 117 8.26 7.22 -4.87
N THR A 118 8.31 6.44 -5.93
CA THR A 118 8.68 6.91 -7.26
C THR A 118 7.70 6.42 -8.32
N CYS A 119 7.46 7.24 -9.34
CA CYS A 119 6.83 6.83 -10.58
C CYS A 119 7.89 6.79 -11.69
N THR A 120 7.91 5.72 -12.46
CA THR A 120 8.73 5.61 -13.67
C THR A 120 7.86 5.88 -14.89
N LEU A 121 8.27 6.83 -15.72
CA LEU A 121 7.59 7.11 -16.98
C LEU A 121 7.81 5.96 -17.96
N VAL A 122 6.72 5.50 -18.58
CA VAL A 122 6.70 4.38 -19.51
C VAL A 122 6.67 4.87 -20.95
N SER A 123 5.84 5.88 -21.23
CA SER A 123 5.69 6.50 -22.55
C SER A 123 5.10 7.90 -22.37
N ASN A 124 5.34 8.78 -23.34
CA ASN A 124 4.69 10.09 -23.46
C ASN A 124 3.99 10.28 -24.81
N ASP A 125 3.83 9.20 -25.57
CA ASP A 125 3.39 9.20 -26.96
C ASP A 125 2.31 8.15 -27.29
N VAL A 126 1.94 7.30 -26.31
CA VAL A 126 0.88 6.30 -26.45
C VAL A 126 -0.33 6.68 -25.59
N PRO A 127 -1.56 6.65 -26.15
CA PRO A 127 -1.90 6.44 -27.56
C PRO A 127 -1.74 7.71 -28.42
N ALA A 128 -1.35 8.84 -27.81
CA ALA A 128 -1.15 10.11 -28.49
C ALA A 128 0.01 10.90 -27.86
N ALA A 129 0.72 11.65 -28.70
CA ALA A 129 1.81 12.53 -28.27
C ALA A 129 1.37 13.52 -27.18
N GLY A 130 2.09 13.54 -26.06
CA GLY A 130 1.83 14.37 -24.89
C GLY A 130 0.96 13.71 -23.82
N LEU A 131 0.51 12.46 -24.00
CA LEU A 131 -0.10 11.67 -22.93
C LEU A 131 0.98 10.85 -22.22
N VAL A 132 1.18 11.12 -20.93
CA VAL A 132 2.23 10.48 -20.15
C VAL A 132 1.67 9.26 -19.42
N LEU A 133 2.27 8.10 -19.65
CA LEU A 133 2.01 6.85 -18.94
C LEU A 133 3.10 6.63 -17.90
N ALA A 134 2.73 6.24 -16.68
CA ALA A 134 3.69 5.97 -15.62
C ALA A 134 3.27 4.79 -14.76
N GLY A 135 4.25 4.02 -14.29
CA GLY A 135 4.08 3.00 -13.25
C GLY A 135 4.66 3.51 -11.94
N CYS A 136 3.90 3.46 -10.83
CA CYS A 136 4.39 3.92 -9.53
C CYS A 136 4.54 2.78 -8.54
N ALA A 137 5.56 2.87 -7.68
CA ALA A 137 5.80 1.98 -6.56
C ALA A 137 6.10 2.82 -5.32
N MET A 138 5.27 2.65 -4.29
CA MET A 138 5.30 3.49 -3.08
C MET A 138 5.16 2.62 -1.83
N ARG A 139 5.81 3.05 -0.75
CA ARG A 139 5.56 2.52 0.58
C ARG A 139 4.55 3.40 1.31
N LEU A 140 3.75 2.80 2.17
CA LEU A 140 2.94 3.56 3.12
C LEU A 140 3.86 4.19 4.17
N VAL A 141 3.66 5.49 4.43
CA VAL A 141 4.42 6.27 5.42
C VAL A 141 3.54 6.73 6.58
N GLU A 142 2.23 6.83 6.36
CA GLU A 142 1.23 7.00 7.40
C GLU A 142 0.03 6.12 7.05
N VAL A 143 -0.54 5.46 8.07
CA VAL A 143 -1.66 4.54 7.92
C VAL A 143 -2.71 4.83 8.98
N PRO A 144 -3.99 4.54 8.72
CA PRO A 144 -5.03 4.73 9.72
C PRO A 144 -4.87 3.71 10.87
N LYS A 145 -5.45 4.03 12.03
CA LYS A 145 -5.39 3.18 13.22
C LYS A 145 -5.82 1.74 12.89
N GLY A 146 -5.04 0.78 13.38
CA GLY A 146 -5.27 -0.66 13.16
C GLY A 146 -4.60 -1.22 11.89
N PHE A 147 -3.93 -0.37 11.12
CA PHE A 147 -2.98 -0.77 10.08
C PHE A 147 -1.56 -0.52 10.55
N VAL A 148 -0.60 -1.31 10.05
CA VAL A 148 0.82 -1.21 10.44
C VAL A 148 1.75 -0.79 9.31
N GLY A 149 1.27 -0.80 8.07
CA GLY A 149 2.07 -0.48 6.89
C GLY A 149 1.61 -1.22 5.66
N GLY A 150 2.44 -1.15 4.61
CA GLY A 150 2.15 -1.75 3.32
C GLY A 150 2.74 -0.96 2.15
N THR A 151 2.26 -1.24 0.96
CA THR A 151 2.69 -0.63 -0.30
C THR A 151 1.50 -0.18 -1.13
N VAL A 152 1.76 0.73 -2.05
CA VAL A 152 0.81 1.17 -3.07
C VAL A 152 1.53 1.12 -4.41
N SER A 153 0.92 0.47 -5.39
CA SER A 153 1.37 0.50 -6.78
C SER A 153 0.28 1.04 -7.69
N SER A 154 0.68 1.57 -8.85
CA SER A 154 -0.30 2.10 -9.80
C SER A 154 0.14 2.06 -11.26
N THR A 155 -0.87 2.02 -12.13
CA THR A 155 -0.76 2.37 -13.55
C THR A 155 -1.46 3.70 -13.77
N SER A 156 -0.69 4.71 -14.17
CA SER A 156 -1.09 6.11 -14.17
C SER A 156 -1.10 6.70 -15.58
N VAL A 157 -2.06 7.58 -15.81
CA VAL A 157 -2.13 8.50 -16.95
C VAL A 157 -2.01 9.92 -16.41
N PHE A 158 -1.08 10.70 -16.94
CA PHE A 158 -0.96 12.13 -16.70
C PHE A 158 -1.17 12.86 -18.03
N ASN A 159 -2.16 13.75 -18.07
CA ASN A 159 -2.56 14.49 -19.27
C ASN A 159 -2.27 16.00 -19.11
N PRO A 160 -0.99 16.42 -19.05
CA PRO A 160 -0.65 17.83 -18.84
C PRO A 160 -1.13 18.74 -19.97
N ARG A 161 -1.36 18.18 -21.17
CA ARG A 161 -1.84 18.91 -22.36
C ARG A 161 -3.35 18.96 -22.49
N LYS A 162 -4.11 18.35 -21.56
CA LYS A 162 -5.57 18.29 -21.58
C LYS A 162 -6.11 17.77 -22.92
N LEU A 163 -5.46 16.74 -23.47
CA LEU A 163 -5.88 16.07 -24.69
C LEU A 163 -7.34 15.57 -24.54
N PRO A 164 -8.23 15.83 -25.52
CA PRO A 164 -9.61 15.36 -25.48
C PRO A 164 -9.71 13.85 -25.35
N GLY A 165 -10.63 13.37 -24.51
CA GLY A 165 -10.87 11.94 -24.30
C GLY A 165 -9.96 11.26 -23.27
N TYR A 166 -8.99 11.98 -22.70
CA TYR A 166 -8.08 11.44 -21.68
C TYR A 166 -8.18 12.22 -20.37
N ALA A 167 -8.32 11.50 -19.25
CA ALA A 167 -8.30 12.09 -17.92
C ALA A 167 -6.97 11.74 -17.21
N THR A 168 -6.42 12.70 -16.48
CA THR A 168 -5.38 12.42 -15.48
C THR A 168 -5.96 11.55 -14.38
N GLY A 169 -5.26 10.49 -14.00
CA GLY A 169 -5.71 9.55 -12.98
C GLY A 169 -4.93 8.25 -13.02
N SER A 170 -5.23 7.34 -12.10
CA SER A 170 -4.56 6.04 -12.06
C SER A 170 -5.46 4.95 -11.53
N PHE A 171 -5.12 3.71 -11.87
CA PHE A 171 -5.58 2.54 -11.15
C PHE A 171 -4.53 2.15 -10.12
N TYR A 172 -4.96 1.98 -8.88
CA TYR A 172 -4.11 1.66 -7.74
C TYR A 172 -4.42 0.26 -7.20
N THR A 173 -3.37 -0.39 -6.72
CA THR A 173 -3.45 -1.47 -5.75
C THR A 173 -2.78 -1.01 -4.47
N LEU A 174 -3.55 -0.88 -3.39
CA LEU A 174 -3.03 -0.67 -2.05
C LEU A 174 -3.02 -2.02 -1.34
N TYR A 175 -1.85 -2.44 -0.93
CA TYR A 175 -1.62 -3.67 -0.18
C TYR A 175 -1.18 -3.28 1.23
N ALA A 176 -1.96 -3.61 2.25
CA ALA A 176 -1.68 -3.22 3.63
C ALA A 176 -1.87 -4.37 4.61
N TYR A 177 -1.27 -4.21 5.79
CA TYR A 177 -1.36 -5.16 6.89
C TYR A 177 -2.09 -4.54 8.08
N ARG A 178 -3.00 -5.29 8.68
CA ARG A 178 -3.70 -4.94 9.92
C ARG A 178 -3.06 -5.63 11.11
N GLU A 179 -3.08 -4.96 12.26
CA GLU A 179 -2.77 -5.62 13.54
C GLU A 179 -3.85 -6.66 13.82
N ASP A 180 -3.47 -7.92 14.04
CA ASP A 180 -4.39 -8.84 14.71
C ASP A 180 -4.45 -8.48 16.20
N PRO A 181 -5.61 -8.64 16.86
CA PRO A 181 -5.67 -8.65 18.31
C PRO A 181 -4.67 -9.71 18.83
N PRO A 182 -3.97 -9.45 19.96
CA PRO A 182 -3.14 -10.46 20.58
C PRO A 182 -3.95 -11.75 20.76
N ARG A 183 -3.48 -12.87 20.19
CA ARG A 183 -4.06 -14.17 20.51
C ARG A 183 -3.84 -14.39 22.00
N ASP A 184 -4.91 -14.47 22.78
CA ASP A 184 -4.86 -14.84 24.20
C ASP A 184 -4.13 -16.19 24.33
N ALA A 185 -2.82 -16.15 24.62
CA ALA A 185 -2.01 -17.34 24.86
C ALA A 185 -2.58 -18.21 26.00
N GLY A 186 -3.44 -17.62 26.86
CA GLY A 186 -4.15 -18.31 27.94
C GLY A 186 -5.28 -19.26 27.52
N LYS A 187 -5.80 -19.18 26.28
CA LYS A 187 -6.86 -20.12 25.82
C LYS A 187 -6.30 -21.41 25.20
N ALA A 188 -5.13 -21.35 24.59
CA ALA A 188 -4.48 -22.53 24.01
C ALA A 188 -3.98 -23.52 25.08
N GLN A 189 -3.44 -23.03 26.20
CA GLN A 189 -3.04 -23.90 27.32
C GLN A 189 -4.22 -24.57 28.04
N LYS A 190 -5.39 -23.91 28.10
CA LYS A 190 -6.58 -24.50 28.73
C LYS A 190 -7.18 -25.65 27.91
N ALA A 191 -7.08 -25.61 26.58
CA ALA A 191 -7.52 -26.69 25.71
C ALA A 191 -6.58 -27.91 25.78
N GLN A 192 -5.28 -27.70 25.92
CA GLN A 192 -4.30 -28.79 26.06
C GLN A 192 -4.31 -29.43 27.45
N GLY A 193 -4.61 -28.68 28.52
CA GLY A 193 -4.76 -29.22 29.87
C GLY A 193 -6.04 -30.05 30.09
N ALA A 194 -7.13 -29.72 29.38
CA ALA A 194 -8.40 -30.44 29.48
C ALA A 194 -8.40 -31.80 28.75
N ALA A 195 -7.59 -31.95 27.69
CA ALA A 195 -7.44 -33.24 26.99
C ALA A 195 -6.60 -34.26 27.78
N ALA A 196 -5.68 -33.79 28.62
CA ALA A 196 -4.77 -34.66 29.39
C ALA A 196 -5.38 -35.24 30.69
N THR A 197 -6.55 -34.75 31.13
CA THR A 197 -7.20 -35.19 32.39
C THR A 197 -8.36 -36.17 32.20
N GLY A 198 -8.71 -36.52 30.95
CA GLY A 198 -9.84 -37.42 30.64
C GLY A 198 -9.50 -38.90 30.51
N GLN A 199 -8.22 -39.29 30.56
CA GLN A 199 -7.79 -40.70 30.44
C GLN A 199 -7.21 -41.22 31.75
N ALA A 200 -8.04 -41.36 32.78
CA ALA A 200 -7.74 -42.26 33.89
C ALA A 200 -9.02 -42.54 34.71
N LYS A 201 -9.71 -43.65 34.41
CA LYS A 201 -10.40 -44.43 35.44
C LYS A 201 -10.45 -45.92 35.01
N PRO A 202 -10.33 -46.85 35.96
CA PRO A 202 -10.00 -48.26 35.75
C PRO A 202 -11.16 -49.09 35.21
#